data_AF-G0MPB1-F1
#
_entry.id   AF-G0MPB1-F1
#
_cell.length_a   1.000
_cell.length_b   1.000
_cell.length_c   1.000
_cell.angle_alpha   90.00
_cell.angle_beta   90.00
_cell.angle_gamma   90.00
#
_symmetry.space_group_name_H-M   'P 1'
#
loop_
_entity.id
_entity.type
_entity.pdbx_description
1 polymer ?
#
loop_
_entity_poly.entity_id
_entity_poly.type
_entity_poly.pdbx_seq_one_letter_code
_entity_poly.pdbx_strand_id
1 'polypeptide(L)'
;MKIQILIILLPVVTSAQLDLNSIRPCNVGCQDGWVPYSGNCYKKMFDVLTQSTAEQECVNLGSHLASFETTEEATAIRNLVLIAPLFSTDLLSYSSTSQDSWIGLSKTSNGAWKWTDSSEVEFTNLPDGTSVTGASCVSMNISGVWQPNECSSTVSSFICKRASATTA
;
A
#
# COMPACT_ATOMS: atom_id res chain seq x y z
N MET A 1 -68.03 -26.57 -6.87
CA MET A 1 -67.56 -25.28 -7.43
C MET A 1 -66.07 -25.14 -7.15
N LYS A 2 -65.21 -25.37 -8.15
CA LYS A 2 -63.77 -25.06 -8.07
C LYS A 2 -63.53 -23.90 -9.04
N ILE A 3 -63.21 -22.73 -8.50
CA ILE A 3 -62.85 -21.53 -9.25
C ILE A 3 -61.40 -21.71 -9.72
N GLN A 4 -61.19 -21.66 -11.03
CA GLN A 4 -59.86 -21.71 -11.64
C GLN A 4 -59.44 -20.26 -11.88
N ILE A 5 -58.51 -19.77 -11.05
CA ILE A 5 -57.94 -18.44 -11.18
C ILE A 5 -56.83 -18.54 -12.23
N LEU A 6 -57.05 -17.95 -13.39
CA LEU A 6 -56.06 -17.85 -14.46
C LEU A 6 -55.08 -16.73 -14.08
N ILE A 7 -53.89 -17.08 -13.57
CA ILE A 7 -52.81 -16.13 -13.33
C ILE A 7 -52.19 -15.77 -14.68
N ILE A 8 -52.42 -14.53 -15.12
CA ILE A 8 -51.79 -13.95 -16.30
C ILE A 8 -50.34 -13.63 -15.92
N LEU A 9 -49.39 -14.42 -16.42
CA LEU A 9 -47.96 -14.13 -16.32
C LEU A 9 -47.63 -12.97 -17.27
N LEU A 10 -47.68 -11.74 -16.79
CA LEU A 10 -46.96 -10.64 -17.42
C LEU A 10 -45.45 -10.96 -17.33
N PRO A 11 -44.65 -10.74 -18.39
CA PRO A 11 -43.23 -11.00 -18.33
C PRO A 11 -42.62 -10.04 -17.32
N VAL A 12 -42.26 -10.59 -16.16
CA VAL A 12 -41.43 -9.88 -15.18
C VAL A 12 -40.18 -9.47 -15.93
N VAL A 13 -39.97 -8.16 -16.06
CA VAL A 13 -38.73 -7.59 -16.58
C VAL A 13 -37.62 -8.23 -15.75
N THR A 14 -36.83 -9.10 -16.38
CA THR A 14 -35.72 -9.76 -15.69
C THR A 14 -34.74 -8.66 -15.34
N SER A 15 -34.74 -8.25 -14.07
CA SER A 15 -33.70 -7.42 -13.49
C SER A 15 -32.38 -8.00 -13.94
N ALA A 16 -31.52 -7.18 -14.58
CA ALA A 16 -30.15 -7.57 -14.88
C ALA A 16 -29.57 -8.18 -13.60
N GLN A 17 -29.38 -9.50 -13.60
CA GLN A 17 -28.77 -10.19 -12.50
C GLN A 17 -27.34 -9.68 -12.48
N LEU A 18 -26.97 -8.95 -11.43
CA LEU A 18 -25.57 -8.71 -11.12
C LEU A 18 -24.96 -10.10 -10.92
N ASP A 19 -24.26 -10.59 -11.93
CA ASP A 19 -23.55 -11.85 -11.83
C ASP A 19 -22.42 -11.64 -10.80
N LEU A 20 -22.61 -12.20 -9.61
CA LEU A 20 -21.62 -12.19 -8.53
C LEU A 20 -20.32 -12.91 -8.98
N ASN A 21 -20.37 -13.74 -10.02
CA ASN A 21 -19.18 -14.34 -10.63
C ASN A 21 -18.47 -13.39 -11.61
N SER A 22 -19.12 -12.30 -12.03
CA SER A 22 -18.55 -11.20 -12.81
C SER A 22 -18.11 -10.02 -11.95
N ILE A 23 -18.31 -10.07 -10.62
CA ILE A 23 -17.59 -9.19 -9.70
C ILE A 23 -16.16 -9.70 -9.64
N ARG A 24 -15.37 -9.30 -10.64
CA ARG A 24 -13.94 -9.51 -10.63
C ARG A 24 -13.41 -8.75 -9.40
N PRO A 25 -12.83 -9.43 -8.39
CA PRO A 25 -12.21 -8.73 -7.29
C PRO A 25 -11.22 -7.73 -7.88
N CYS A 26 -11.08 -6.53 -7.29
CA CYS A 26 -10.03 -5.58 -7.67
C CYS A 26 -8.61 -6.19 -7.56
N ASN A 27 -8.50 -7.41 -7.08
CA ASN A 27 -7.31 -8.21 -6.87
C ASN A 27 -6.68 -8.78 -8.16
N VAL A 28 -6.72 -8.04 -9.28
CA VAL A 28 -6.08 -8.49 -10.52
C VAL A 28 -4.56 -8.47 -10.32
N GLY A 29 -4.01 -9.62 -9.93
CA GLY A 29 -2.57 -9.87 -9.83
C GLY A 29 -1.94 -9.66 -8.45
N CYS A 30 -2.71 -9.33 -7.41
CA CYS A 30 -2.17 -9.20 -6.04
C CYS A 30 -2.57 -10.40 -5.17
N GLN A 31 -1.70 -10.77 -4.23
CA GLN A 31 -2.02 -11.80 -3.24
C GLN A 31 -2.95 -11.22 -2.16
N ASP A 32 -3.67 -12.08 -1.43
CA ASP A 32 -4.55 -11.64 -0.35
C ASP A 32 -3.81 -10.80 0.69
N GLY A 33 -4.46 -9.71 1.12
CA GLY A 33 -3.89 -8.74 2.05
C GLY A 33 -2.90 -7.75 1.42
N TRP A 34 -2.68 -7.80 0.10
CA TRP A 34 -1.99 -6.75 -0.65
C TRP A 34 -3.01 -5.82 -1.32
N VAL A 35 -2.68 -4.53 -1.34
CA VAL A 35 -3.47 -3.49 -1.98
C VAL A 35 -2.98 -3.28 -3.41
N PRO A 36 -3.83 -3.48 -4.44
CA PRO A 36 -3.47 -3.21 -5.83
C PRO A 36 -3.51 -1.70 -6.13
N TYR A 37 -2.51 -1.21 -6.84
CA TYR A 37 -2.49 0.14 -7.41
C TYR A 37 -1.56 0.20 -8.62
N SER A 38 -2.07 0.66 -9.76
CA SER A 38 -1.28 0.95 -10.98
C SER A 38 -0.27 -0.14 -11.41
N GLY A 39 -0.68 -1.41 -11.41
CA GLY A 39 0.18 -2.54 -11.81
C GLY A 39 1.15 -3.02 -10.72
N ASN A 40 1.06 -2.47 -9.51
CA ASN A 40 1.82 -2.88 -8.34
C ASN A 40 0.89 -3.30 -7.19
N CYS A 41 1.46 -4.01 -6.23
CA CYS A 41 0.83 -4.48 -5.01
C CYS A 41 1.59 -3.92 -3.81
N TYR A 42 0.87 -3.41 -2.82
CA TYR A 42 1.44 -2.77 -1.64
C TYR A 42 0.93 -3.43 -0.36
N LYS A 43 1.77 -3.52 0.66
CA LYS A 43 1.36 -4.08 1.95
C LYS A 43 2.06 -3.41 3.11
N LYS A 44 1.31 -3.05 4.14
CA LYS A 44 1.86 -2.60 5.42
C LYS A 44 2.18 -3.81 6.29
N MET A 45 3.37 -3.82 6.83
CA MET A 45 3.85 -4.80 7.80
C MET A 45 4.05 -4.10 9.16
N PHE A 46 3.90 -4.84 10.25
CA PHE A 46 3.92 -4.31 11.62
C PHE A 46 4.99 -5.02 12.45
N ASP A 47 6.23 -4.55 12.34
CA ASP A 47 7.35 -4.97 13.18
C ASP A 47 8.24 -3.77 13.47
N VAL A 48 8.82 -3.73 14.68
CA VAL A 48 9.73 -2.66 15.10
C VAL A 48 11.14 -2.97 14.61
N LEU A 49 11.48 -2.44 13.43
CA LEU A 49 12.70 -2.81 12.70
C LEU A 49 13.50 -1.58 12.26
N THR A 50 14.80 -1.78 12.01
CA THR A 50 15.60 -0.81 11.22
C THR A 50 15.19 -0.86 9.76
N GLN A 51 15.49 0.18 8.97
CA GLN A 51 15.12 0.17 7.54
C GLN A 51 15.74 -1.03 6.80
N SER A 52 17.01 -1.36 7.09
CA SER A 52 17.68 -2.49 6.43
C SER A 52 17.06 -3.84 6.76
N THR A 53 16.61 -4.03 8.00
CA THR A 53 15.88 -5.24 8.40
C THR A 53 14.48 -5.28 7.77
N ALA A 54 13.78 -4.15 7.72
CA ALA A 54 12.47 -4.05 7.05
C ALA A 54 12.57 -4.33 5.54
N GLU A 55 13.62 -3.86 4.88
CA GLU A 55 13.93 -4.22 3.49
C GLU A 55 14.10 -5.71 3.32
N GLN A 56 14.85 -6.37 4.22
CA GLN A 56 15.02 -7.82 4.18
C GLN A 56 13.67 -8.56 4.32
N GLU A 57 12.76 -8.08 5.17
CA GLU A 57 11.42 -8.66 5.29
C GLU A 57 10.60 -8.49 4.00
N CYS A 58 10.66 -7.34 3.34
CA CYS A 58 10.04 -7.18 2.03
C CYS A 58 10.66 -8.11 0.98
N VAL A 59 11.99 -8.24 0.96
CA VAL A 59 12.71 -9.15 0.04
C VAL A 59 12.28 -10.60 0.26
N ASN A 60 12.13 -11.03 1.51
CA ASN A 60 11.63 -12.38 1.85
C ASN A 60 10.22 -12.65 1.29
N LEU A 61 9.42 -11.60 1.08
CA LEU A 61 8.09 -11.65 0.47
C LEU A 61 8.11 -11.53 -1.08
N GLY A 62 9.30 -11.48 -1.70
CA GLY A 62 9.45 -11.25 -3.13
C GLY A 62 9.06 -9.82 -3.54
N SER A 63 9.41 -8.85 -2.70
CA SER A 63 9.10 -7.43 -2.83
C SER A 63 10.27 -6.57 -2.35
N HIS A 64 10.14 -5.26 -2.38
CA HIS A 64 11.08 -4.31 -1.78
C HIS A 64 10.33 -3.31 -0.90
N LEU A 65 11.01 -2.55 -0.06
CA LEU A 65 10.39 -1.36 0.54
C LEU A 65 9.86 -0.44 -0.57
N ALA A 66 8.71 0.17 -0.32
CA ALA A 66 7.99 0.91 -1.34
C ALA A 66 8.81 2.09 -1.88
N SER A 67 9.00 2.09 -3.19
CA SER A 67 9.36 3.24 -4.01
C SER A 67 8.11 3.98 -4.48
N PHE A 68 8.25 5.28 -4.73
CA PHE A 68 7.21 6.09 -5.34
C PHE A 68 7.80 6.89 -6.49
N GLU A 69 7.16 6.79 -7.65
CA GLU A 69 7.56 7.47 -8.89
C GLU A 69 6.77 8.76 -9.10
N THR A 70 5.55 8.84 -8.55
CA THR A 70 4.74 10.07 -8.59
C THR A 70 4.09 10.43 -7.25
N THR A 71 3.75 11.71 -7.10
CA THR A 71 3.00 12.22 -5.94
C THR A 71 1.62 11.56 -5.83
N GLU A 72 0.99 11.24 -6.98
CA GLU A 72 -0.29 10.55 -7.04
C GLU A 72 -0.19 9.14 -6.47
N GLU A 73 0.86 8.40 -6.82
CA GLU A 73 1.15 7.07 -6.25
C GLU A 73 1.33 7.16 -4.73
N ALA A 74 2.23 8.04 -4.25
CA ALA A 74 2.45 8.21 -2.81
C ALA A 74 1.17 8.57 -2.05
N THR A 75 0.35 9.45 -2.62
CA THR A 75 -0.93 9.87 -2.01
C THR A 75 -1.95 8.73 -1.99
N ALA A 76 -2.07 7.98 -3.08
CA ALA A 76 -2.97 6.85 -3.17
C ALA A 76 -2.58 5.76 -2.16
N ILE A 77 -1.29 5.40 -2.09
CA ILE A 77 -0.80 4.37 -1.17
C ILE A 77 -0.94 4.81 0.29
N ARG A 78 -0.66 6.07 0.62
CA ARG A 78 -0.98 6.61 1.95
C ARG A 78 -2.45 6.38 2.31
N ASN A 79 -3.38 6.74 1.42
CA ASN A 79 -4.81 6.62 1.69
C ASN A 79 -5.25 5.15 1.82
N LEU A 80 -4.79 4.28 0.92
CA LEU A 80 -5.23 2.89 0.87
C LEU A 80 -4.56 1.99 1.91
N VAL A 81 -3.28 2.23 2.22
CA VAL A 81 -2.44 1.35 3.05
C VAL A 81 -2.27 1.87 4.47
N LEU A 82 -2.25 3.19 4.68
CA LEU A 82 -2.08 3.79 6.01
C LEU A 82 -3.39 4.24 6.64
N ILE A 83 -4.33 4.77 5.84
CA ILE A 83 -5.54 5.42 6.36
C ILE A 83 -6.77 4.52 6.32
N ALA A 84 -7.05 3.84 5.21
CA ALA A 84 -8.24 3.00 5.10
C ALA A 84 -8.35 1.95 6.23
N PRO A 85 -7.27 1.30 6.69
CA PRO A 85 -7.35 0.37 7.82
C PRO A 85 -7.81 1.01 9.14
N LEU A 86 -7.61 2.32 9.33
CA LEU A 86 -8.05 3.05 10.54
C LEU A 86 -9.57 3.06 10.74
N PHE A 87 -10.32 2.87 9.64
CA PHE A 87 -11.78 2.89 9.65
C PHE A 87 -12.38 1.47 9.54
N SER A 88 -11.54 0.44 9.50
CA SER A 88 -12.01 -0.95 9.54
C SER A 88 -12.41 -1.32 10.96
N THR A 89 -13.52 -2.04 11.11
CA THR A 89 -13.98 -2.56 12.42
C THR A 89 -13.15 -3.74 12.92
N ASP A 90 -12.26 -4.28 12.08
CA ASP A 90 -11.37 -5.40 12.40
C ASP A 90 -10.09 -4.87 13.08
N LEU A 91 -10.25 -4.30 14.28
CA LEU A 91 -9.26 -3.50 15.01
C LEU A 91 -8.18 -4.32 15.75
N LEU A 92 -8.13 -5.63 15.59
CA LEU A 92 -7.33 -6.48 16.48
C LEU A 92 -5.80 -6.34 16.33
N SER A 93 -5.32 -5.61 15.32
CA SER A 93 -3.87 -5.40 15.11
C SER A 93 -3.44 -3.95 14.91
N TYR A 94 -4.35 -2.97 14.92
CA TYR A 94 -3.96 -1.57 14.74
C TYR A 94 -3.52 -0.96 16.07
N SER A 95 -2.30 -1.29 16.49
CA SER A 95 -1.66 -0.62 17.63
C SER A 95 -1.43 0.85 17.28
N SER A 96 -1.88 1.76 18.14
CA SER A 96 -1.75 3.22 18.04
C SER A 96 -0.30 3.74 18.20
N THR A 97 0.68 2.84 18.23
CA THR A 97 2.08 3.17 18.49
C THR A 97 2.88 3.32 17.19
N SER A 98 3.26 4.57 16.94
CA SER A 98 4.04 5.08 15.80
C SER A 98 3.32 5.00 14.45
N GLN A 99 3.03 6.20 13.92
CA GLN A 99 2.29 6.43 12.67
C GLN A 99 3.20 6.38 11.44
N ASP A 100 4.48 6.12 11.66
CA ASP A 100 5.49 6.16 10.63
C ASP A 100 5.71 4.76 10.08
N SER A 101 5.93 4.69 8.78
CA SER A 101 6.26 3.46 8.09
C SER A 101 7.54 3.66 7.30
N TRP A 102 8.51 2.76 7.42
CA TRP A 102 9.65 2.78 6.50
C TRP A 102 9.19 2.68 5.05
N ILE A 103 9.85 3.45 4.20
CA ILE A 103 9.78 3.38 2.74
C ILE A 103 11.20 3.17 2.20
N GLY A 104 11.34 2.87 0.91
CA GLY A 104 12.62 2.48 0.32
C GLY A 104 13.61 3.64 0.12
N LEU A 105 13.25 4.87 0.44
CA LEU A 105 14.10 6.03 0.17
C LEU A 105 15.23 6.09 1.21
N SER A 106 16.46 6.29 0.74
CA SER A 106 17.62 6.53 1.57
C SER A 106 18.55 7.56 0.95
N LYS A 107 19.24 8.31 1.81
CA LYS A 107 20.36 9.17 1.44
C LYS A 107 21.65 8.42 1.67
N THR A 108 22.47 8.34 0.64
CA THR A 108 23.80 7.73 0.71
C THR A 108 24.82 8.70 1.34
N SER A 109 25.98 8.18 1.74
CA SER A 109 27.05 8.97 2.36
C SER A 109 27.62 10.07 1.45
N ASN A 110 27.51 9.91 0.12
CA ASN A 110 27.90 10.94 -0.85
C ASN A 110 26.82 12.02 -1.06
N GLY A 111 25.66 11.89 -0.39
CA GLY A 111 24.58 12.86 -0.43
C GLY A 111 23.48 12.58 -1.46
N ALA A 112 23.57 11.52 -2.28
CA ALA A 112 22.55 11.17 -3.26
C ALA A 112 21.38 10.40 -2.64
N TRP A 113 20.16 10.71 -3.07
CA TRP A 113 18.95 9.95 -2.77
C TRP A 113 18.83 8.73 -3.67
N LYS A 114 18.34 7.61 -3.14
CA LYS A 114 18.08 6.38 -3.89
C LYS A 114 16.94 5.57 -3.28
N TRP A 115 16.26 4.79 -4.10
CA TRP A 115 15.35 3.74 -3.67
C TRP A 115 16.09 2.41 -3.46
N THR A 116 15.61 1.55 -2.55
CA THR A 116 16.20 0.21 -2.31
C THR A 116 15.97 -0.75 -3.46
N ASP A 117 14.88 -0.59 -4.20
CA ASP A 117 14.51 -1.40 -5.38
C ASP A 117 15.22 -0.96 -6.67
N SER A 118 16.12 0.02 -6.59
CA SER A 118 16.84 0.63 -7.72
C SER A 118 15.98 1.42 -8.72
N SER A 119 14.74 1.78 -8.35
CA SER A 119 13.95 2.74 -9.13
C SER A 119 14.61 4.12 -9.18
N GLU A 120 14.30 4.88 -10.22
CA GLU A 120 14.78 6.26 -10.38
C GLU A 120 14.11 7.20 -9.37
N VAL A 121 14.85 8.19 -8.87
CA VAL A 121 14.34 9.19 -7.92
C VAL A 121 13.96 10.45 -8.69
N GLU A 122 12.71 10.50 -9.15
CA GLU A 122 12.17 11.64 -9.88
C GLU A 122 11.55 12.71 -8.97
N PHE A 123 11.08 12.31 -7.77
CA PHE A 123 10.54 13.25 -6.79
C PHE A 123 10.80 12.80 -5.34
N THR A 124 10.74 13.75 -4.41
CA THR A 124 10.73 13.46 -2.97
C THR A 124 9.67 14.31 -2.26
N ASN A 125 8.89 13.71 -1.35
CA ASN A 125 7.92 14.45 -0.52
C ASN A 125 8.50 14.86 0.85
N LEU A 126 9.75 15.34 0.84
CA LEU A 126 10.42 15.85 2.03
C LEU A 126 9.96 17.30 2.29
N PRO A 127 9.77 17.73 3.54
CA PRO A 127 9.46 19.13 3.86
C PRO A 127 10.51 20.11 3.33
N ASP A 128 10.06 21.30 2.93
CA ASP A 128 10.96 22.37 2.51
C ASP A 128 11.99 22.70 3.60
N GLY A 129 13.24 22.90 3.19
CA GLY A 129 14.34 23.20 4.12
C GLY A 129 14.86 21.99 4.91
N THR A 130 14.42 20.77 4.60
CA THR A 130 14.97 19.54 5.19
C THR A 130 16.46 19.41 4.85
N SER A 131 17.31 19.77 5.81
CA SER A 131 18.77 19.62 5.71
C SER A 131 19.18 18.31 6.37
N VAL A 132 19.61 17.36 5.55
CA VAL A 132 20.07 16.04 6.01
C VAL A 132 21.57 15.95 5.82
N THR A 133 22.32 15.80 6.91
CA THR A 133 23.77 15.59 6.87
C THR A 133 24.08 14.09 6.94
N GLY A 134 24.99 13.61 6.08
CA GLY A 134 25.37 12.21 6.06
C GLY A 134 24.30 11.27 5.47
N ALA A 135 24.43 9.98 5.81
CA ALA A 135 23.51 8.94 5.36
C ALA A 135 22.25 8.92 6.23
N SER A 136 21.09 8.72 5.62
CA SER A 136 19.81 8.71 6.32
C SER A 136 18.78 7.82 5.64
N CYS A 137 17.81 7.36 6.40
CA CYS A 137 16.76 6.45 5.96
C CYS A 137 15.41 7.13 6.16
N VAL A 138 14.44 6.90 5.27
CA VAL A 138 13.21 7.70 5.24
C VAL A 138 11.99 6.90 5.66
N SER A 139 11.19 7.47 6.54
CA SER A 139 9.85 7.00 6.88
C SER A 139 8.78 7.93 6.31
N MET A 140 7.58 7.41 6.08
CA MET A 140 6.39 8.16 5.72
C MET A 140 5.40 8.09 6.88
N ASN A 141 4.86 9.23 7.30
CA ASN A 141 3.82 9.28 8.32
C ASN A 141 2.40 9.20 7.73
N ILE A 142 1.37 9.05 8.57
CA ILE A 142 -0.03 9.01 8.12
C ILE A 142 -0.51 10.29 7.40
N SER A 143 0.18 11.42 7.54
CA SER A 143 -0.11 12.65 6.79
C SER A 143 0.52 12.64 5.40
N GLY A 144 1.29 11.60 5.06
CA GLY A 144 1.99 11.44 3.79
C GLY A 144 3.35 12.15 3.75
N VAL A 145 3.76 12.80 4.83
CA VAL A 145 5.02 13.54 4.91
C VAL A 145 6.18 12.58 5.10
N TRP A 146 7.26 12.78 4.33
CA TRP A 146 8.46 11.96 4.43
C TRP A 146 9.44 12.57 5.42
N GLN A 147 10.04 11.75 6.27
CA GLN A 147 10.93 12.19 7.33
C GLN A 147 12.25 11.42 7.25
N PRO A 148 13.40 12.13 7.20
CA PRO A 148 14.70 11.47 7.32
C PRO A 148 14.94 11.07 8.78
N ASN A 149 15.53 9.90 8.96
CA ASN A 149 15.87 9.29 10.24
C ASN A 149 17.28 8.74 10.17
N GLU A 150 17.89 8.55 11.35
CA GLU A 150 19.09 7.71 11.47
C GLU A 150 18.77 6.29 11.00
N CYS A 151 19.59 5.71 10.13
CA CYS A 151 19.34 4.38 9.59
C CYS A 151 19.41 3.26 10.64
N SER A 152 20.04 3.52 11.79
CA SER A 152 20.09 2.61 12.95
C SER A 152 18.84 2.69 13.83
N SER A 153 17.97 3.68 13.64
CA SER A 153 16.71 3.79 14.36
C SER A 153 15.75 2.68 13.95
N THR A 154 14.80 2.37 14.83
CA THR A 154 13.71 1.44 14.55
C THR A 154 12.38 2.17 14.42
N VAL A 155 11.55 1.77 13.45
CA VAL A 155 10.17 2.26 13.24
C VAL A 155 9.22 1.06 13.32
N SER A 156 7.99 1.27 13.81
CA SER A 156 7.04 0.18 14.13
C SER A 156 6.30 -0.43 12.95
N SER A 157 6.52 0.09 11.73
CA SER A 157 5.91 -0.45 10.52
C SER A 157 6.71 -0.12 9.28
N PHE A 158 6.37 -0.78 8.17
CA PHE A 158 7.00 -0.56 6.87
C PHE A 158 6.05 -0.94 5.73
N ILE A 159 6.23 -0.33 4.56
CA ILE A 159 5.41 -0.59 3.38
C ILE A 159 6.25 -1.34 2.35
N CYS A 160 5.81 -2.53 1.94
CA CYS A 160 6.41 -3.27 0.84
C CYS A 160 5.67 -2.99 -0.48
N LYS A 161 6.39 -3.00 -1.61
CA LYS A 161 5.89 -2.87 -3.00
C LYS A 161 6.44 -4.02 -3.86
N ARG A 162 5.58 -4.60 -4.70
CA ARG A 162 5.95 -5.56 -5.75
C ARG A 162 5.11 -5.36 -7.00
N ALA A 163 5.63 -5.74 -8.16
CA ALA A 163 4.83 -5.81 -9.36
C ALA A 163 3.66 -6.79 -9.18
N SER A 164 2.49 -6.45 -9.73
CA SER A 164 1.36 -7.39 -9.77
C SER A 164 1.68 -8.53 -10.75
N ALA A 165 1.14 -9.72 -10.46
CA ALA A 165 1.22 -10.83 -11.39
C ALA A 165 0.39 -10.47 -12.64
N THR A 166 1.08 -10.20 -13.75
CA THR A 166 0.41 -10.07 -15.05
C THR A 166 -0.03 -11.47 -15.47
N THR A 167 -1.33 -11.68 -15.64
CA THR A 167 -1.83 -12.86 -16.33
C THR A 167 -1.50 -12.68 -17.81
N ALA A 168 -0.48 -13.41 -18.28
CA ALA A 168 -0.14 -13.51 -19.70
C ALA A 168 -1.21 -14.27 -20.48
#